data_AF-A0A7L3RQU8-F1
#
_entry.id   AF-A0A7L3RQU8-F1
#
_cell.length_a   1.000
_cell.length_b   1.000
_cell.length_c   1.000
_cell.angle_alpha   90.00
_cell.angle_beta   90.00
_cell.angle_gamma   90.00
#
_symmetry.space_group_name_H-M   'P 1'
#
loop_
_entity.id
_entity.type
_entity.pdbx_description
1 polymer ?
#
loop_
_entity_poly.entity_id
_entity_poly.type
_entity_poly.pdbx_seq_one_letter_code
_entity_poly.pdbx_strand_id
1 'polypeptide(L)'
;MACIRLKENCEFSGESTYRHVNTHLPNYARPRFIRIKSAIELTATFKYRKVQLVEEGFNPAVIKDRLYFLDDKENLYVQMTQDMYNSVKNHVFKL
;
A
#
# COMPACT_ATOMS: atom_id res chain seq x y z
N MET A 1 -6.22 1.19 -3.57
CA MET A 1 -5.25 0.75 -2.54
C MET A 1 -5.42 -0.75 -2.35
N ALA A 2 -4.31 -1.49 -2.25
CA ALA A 2 -4.29 -2.90 -1.89
C ALA A 2 -3.76 -3.07 -0.46
N CYS A 3 -4.26 -4.07 0.26
CA CYS A 3 -3.77 -4.47 1.57
C CYS A 3 -3.37 -5.94 1.51
N ILE A 4 -2.14 -6.25 1.92
CA ILE A 4 -1.60 -7.61 1.88
C ILE A 4 -1.02 -7.99 3.25
N ARG A 5 -1.02 -9.29 3.53
CA ARG A 5 -0.32 -9.89 4.67
C ARG A 5 0.80 -10.75 4.13
N LEU A 6 2.01 -10.54 4.62
CA LEU A 6 3.14 -11.41 4.32
C LEU A 6 3.07 -12.67 5.17
N LYS A 7 3.51 -13.78 4.60
CA LYS A 7 3.74 -15.01 5.37
C LYS A 7 4.93 -14.79 6.32
N GLU A 8 4.97 -15.54 7.41
CA GLU A 8 6.06 -15.49 8.38
C GLU A 8 7.41 -15.76 7.68
N ASN A 9 8.43 -14.98 8.04
CA ASN A 9 9.78 -14.98 7.46
C ASN A 9 9.90 -14.50 6.00
N CYS A 10 8.86 -13.88 5.42
CA CYS A 10 8.96 -13.21 4.13
C CYS A 10 9.07 -11.69 4.30
N GLU A 11 10.05 -11.08 3.63
CA GLU A 11 10.14 -9.63 3.49
C GLU A 11 9.49 -9.16 2.19
N PHE A 12 8.95 -7.95 2.21
CA PHE A 12 8.41 -7.33 1.00
C PHE A 12 9.52 -6.65 0.21
N SER A 13 9.69 -7.08 -1.03
CA SER A 13 10.53 -6.37 -2.00
C SER A 13 9.63 -5.58 -2.95
N GLY A 14 9.86 -4.26 -2.99
CA GLY A 14 9.10 -3.36 -3.85
C GLY A 14 9.34 -3.60 -5.33
N GLU A 15 10.55 -4.02 -5.71
CA GLU A 15 10.90 -4.33 -7.09
C GLU A 15 10.21 -5.61 -7.58
N SER A 16 10.29 -6.70 -6.82
CA SER A 16 9.68 -7.98 -7.21
C SER A 16 8.16 -7.85 -7.30
N THR A 17 7.56 -7.10 -6.37
CA THR A 17 6.12 -6.80 -6.38
C THR A 17 5.73 -5.95 -7.59
N TYR A 18 6.53 -4.93 -7.94
CA TYR A 18 6.30 -4.12 -9.14
C TYR A 18 6.32 -4.98 -10.39
N ARG A 19 7.36 -5.80 -10.57
CA ARG A 19 7.47 -6.70 -11.73
C ARG A 19 6.27 -7.64 -11.81
N HIS A 20 5.85 -8.21 -10.69
CA HIS A 20 4.69 -9.09 -10.64
C HIS A 20 3.40 -8.38 -11.05
N VAL A 21 3.14 -7.20 -10.48
CA VAL A 21 1.95 -6.38 -10.80
C VAL A 21 1.99 -5.90 -12.25
N ASN A 22 3.14 -5.43 -12.73
CA ASN A 22 3.30 -4.92 -14.10
C ASN A 22 3.05 -6.02 -15.15
N THR A 23 3.51 -7.25 -14.87
CA THR A 23 3.35 -8.40 -15.77
C THR A 23 1.93 -8.97 -15.77
N HIS A 24 1.24 -8.97 -14.64
CA HIS A 24 -0.06 -9.65 -14.51
C HIS A 24 -1.26 -8.70 -14.53
N LEU A 25 -1.05 -7.39 -14.34
CA LEU A 25 -2.13 -6.40 -14.25
C LEU A 25 -1.97 -5.27 -15.28
N PRO A 26 -3.06 -4.92 -16.00
CA PRO A 26 -3.08 -3.73 -16.84
C PRO A 26 -2.97 -2.46 -15.99
N ASN A 27 -2.49 -1.35 -16.57
CA ASN A 27 -2.18 -0.11 -15.87
C ASN A 27 -3.26 0.36 -14.88
N TYR A 28 -4.53 0.27 -15.26
CA TYR A 28 -5.66 0.70 -14.43
C TYR A 28 -5.90 -0.19 -13.19
N ALA A 29 -5.46 -1.45 -13.22
CA ALA A 29 -5.64 -2.41 -12.13
C ALA A 29 -4.45 -2.43 -11.16
N ARG A 30 -3.39 -1.66 -11.44
CA ARG A 30 -2.18 -1.61 -10.62
C ARG A 30 -2.44 -0.82 -9.35
N PRO A 31 -2.29 -1.43 -8.16
CA PRO A 31 -2.52 -0.71 -6.91
C PRO A 31 -1.44 0.35 -6.70
N ARG A 32 -1.81 1.63 -6.81
CA ARG A 32 -0.91 2.77 -6.51
C ARG A 32 -0.33 2.75 -5.09
N PHE A 33 -1.07 2.18 -4.15
CA PHE A 33 -0.68 2.07 -2.74
C PHE A 33 -0.84 0.63 -2.28
N ILE A 34 0.18 0.10 -1.61
CA ILE A 34 0.20 -1.23 -0.99
C ILE A 34 0.46 -1.06 0.50
N ARG A 35 -0.49 -1.49 1.33
CA ARG A 35 -0.35 -1.56 2.78
C ARG A 35 -0.03 -2.99 3.22
N ILE A 36 0.99 -3.15 4.05
CA ILE A 36 1.40 -4.46 4.58
C ILE A 36 1.03 -4.54 6.05
N LYS A 37 0.03 -5.36 6.36
CA LYS A 37 -0.40 -5.62 7.74
C LYS A 37 0.19 -6.94 8.23
N SER A 38 0.64 -6.96 9.49
CA SER A 38 1.07 -8.20 10.17
C SER A 38 -0.10 -9.15 10.41
N ALA A 39 -1.27 -8.58 10.76
CA ALA A 39 -2.51 -9.30 10.95
C ALA A 39 -3.66 -8.61 10.19
N ILE A 40 -4.50 -9.44 9.57
CA ILE A 40 -5.79 -8.99 9.06
C ILE A 40 -6.75 -9.11 10.24
N GLU A 41 -7.13 -7.97 10.83
CA GLU A 41 -8.14 -7.95 11.88
C GLU A 41 -9.51 -8.31 11.30
N LEU A 42 -9.96 -9.52 11.59
CA LEU A 42 -11.31 -10.00 11.32
C LEU A 42 -12.18 -9.66 12.52
N THR A 43 -13.35 -9.05 12.29
CA THR A 43 -14.33 -8.93 13.37
C THR A 43 -14.89 -10.29 13.75
N ALA A 44 -15.59 -10.39 14.90
CA ALA A 44 -16.25 -11.61 15.37
C ALA A 44 -17.26 -12.23 14.36
N THR A 45 -17.60 -11.52 13.29
CA THR A 45 -18.44 -12.02 12.18
C THR A 45 -17.64 -12.37 10.92
N PHE A 46 -16.32 -12.50 11.02
CA PHE A 46 -15.38 -12.70 9.90
C PHE A 46 -15.47 -11.63 8.80
N LYS A 47 -16.08 -10.48 9.10
CA LYS A 47 -16.11 -9.33 8.19
C LYS A 47 -14.88 -8.46 8.43
N TYR A 48 -14.23 -8.06 7.34
CA TYR A 48 -13.19 -7.03 7.36
C TYR A 48 -13.76 -5.73 7.93
N ARG A 49 -13.05 -5.08 8.88
CA ARG A 49 -13.38 -3.70 9.31
C ARG A 49 -13.07 -2.70 8.20
N LYS A 50 -13.91 -2.68 7.18
CA LYS A 50 -13.75 -1.85 5.98
C LYS A 50 -13.78 -0.35 6.31
N VAL A 51 -14.57 0.05 7.31
CA VAL A 51 -14.73 1.46 7.72
C VAL A 51 -13.43 2.03 8.26
N GLN A 52 -12.78 1.32 9.19
CA GLN A 52 -11.53 1.77 9.81
C GLN A 52 -10.37 1.83 8.80
N LEU A 53 -10.31 0.89 7.84
CA LEU A 53 -9.32 0.92 6.75
C LEU A 53 -9.52 2.11 5.79
N VAL A 54 -10.76 2.56 5.62
CA VAL A 54 -11.09 3.73 4.80
C VAL A 54 -10.80 5.02 5.55
N GLU A 55 -11.09 5.09 6.85
CA GLU A 55 -10.81 6.25 7.71
C GLU A 55 -9.31 6.47 7.95
N GLU A 56 -8.54 5.40 8.16
CA GLU A 56 -7.08 5.47 8.30
C GLU A 56 -6.40 5.91 6.99
N GLY A 57 -7.06 5.66 5.85
CA GLY A 57 -6.62 6.08 4.53
C GLY A 57 -5.21 5.59 4.19
N PHE A 58 -4.35 6.52 3.79
CA PHE A 58 -2.94 6.29 3.43
C PHE A 58 -1.98 7.18 4.24
N ASN A 59 -2.40 7.64 5.43
CA ASN A 59 -1.58 8.54 6.24
C ASN A 59 -0.50 7.77 7.02
N PRO A 60 0.81 7.95 6.70
CA PRO A 60 1.89 7.25 7.40
C PRO A 60 2.03 7.67 8.87
N ALA A 61 1.47 8.81 9.31
CA ALA A 61 1.45 9.20 10.72
C ALA A 61 0.38 8.46 11.55
N VAL A 62 -0.69 8.00 10.90
CA VAL A 62 -1.81 7.30 11.57
C VAL A 62 -1.64 5.79 11.44
N ILE A 63 -1.09 5.34 10.32
CA ILE A 63 -0.90 3.93 10.01
C ILE A 63 0.43 3.46 10.60
N LYS A 64 0.37 2.57 11.59
CA LYS A 64 1.55 1.89 12.15
C LYS A 64 2.14 0.82 11.22
N ASP A 65 1.35 0.41 10.23
CA ASP A 65 1.73 -0.60 9.24
C ASP A 65 2.66 -0.03 8.17
N ARG A 66 3.46 -0.89 7.54
CA ARG A 66 4.31 -0.46 6.43
C ARG A 66 3.44 -0.15 5.21
N LEU A 67 3.52 1.09 4.72
CA LEU A 67 2.82 1.56 3.53
C LEU A 67 3.82 1.80 2.41
N TYR A 68 3.48 1.37 1.21
CA TYR A 68 4.30 1.52 0.01
C TYR A 68 3.52 2.24 -1.08
N PHE A 69 4.22 3.07 -1.83
CA PHE A 69 3.71 3.84 -2.96
C PHE A 69 4.36 3.37 -4.24
N LEU A 70 3.57 3.29 -5.32
CA LEU A 70 4.04 2.97 -6.66
C LEU A 70 4.73 4.20 -7.27
N ASP A 71 6.05 4.16 -7.40
CA ASP A 71 6.79 5.16 -8.15
C ASP A 71 6.91 4.73 -9.62
N ASP A 72 6.17 5.39 -10.52
CA ASP A 72 6.26 5.12 -11.97
C ASP A 72 7.62 5.53 -12.56
N LYS A 73 8.33 6.49 -11.94
CA LYS A 73 9.64 6.94 -12.44
C LYS A 73 10.67 5.86 -12.22
N GLU A 74 10.71 5.35 -11.00
CA GLU A 74 11.66 4.31 -10.58
C GLU A 74 11.16 2.90 -10.89
N ASN A 75 9.89 2.75 -11.32
CA ASN A 75 9.27 1.46 -11.60
C ASN A 75 9.38 0.48 -10.41
N LEU A 76 9.16 0.98 -9.19
CA LEU A 76 9.24 0.18 -7.98
C LEU A 76 8.32 0.72 -6.88
N TYR A 77 7.98 -0.15 -5.93
CA TYR A 77 7.24 0.26 -4.73
C TYR A 77 8.18 0.78 -3.66
N VAL A 78 8.12 2.09 -3.39
CA VAL A 78 8.92 2.76 -2.36
C VAL A 78 8.15 2.87 -1.05
N GLN A 79 8.85 2.81 0.08
CA GLN A 79 8.22 3.01 1.38
C GLN A 79 7.70 4.44 1.50
N MET A 80 6.44 4.59 1.92
CA MET A 80 5.80 5.88 2.05
C MET A 80 6.33 6.62 3.28
N THR A 81 6.93 7.78 3.04
CA THR A 81 7.37 8.70 4.09
C THR A 81 6.35 9.83 4.28
N GLN A 82 6.47 10.56 5.39
CA GLN A 82 5.60 11.70 5.68
C GLN A 82 5.72 12.79 4.61
N ASP A 83 6.91 13.01 4.06
CA ASP A 83 7.16 13.98 2.98
C ASP A 83 6.45 13.60 1.67
N MET A 84 6.48 12.30 1.32
CA MET A 84 5.74 11.78 0.17
C MET A 84 4.23 11.91 0.38
N TYR A 85 3.73 11.63 1.57
CA TYR A 85 2.33 11.84 1.92
C TYR A 85 1.91 13.31 1.78
N ASN A 86 2.71 14.23 2.29
CA ASN A 86 2.45 15.67 2.17
C ASN A 86 2.47 16.09 0.69
N SER A 87 3.37 15.56 -0.11
CA SER A 87 3.43 15.81 -1.56
C SER A 87 2.20 15.26 -2.31
N VAL A 88 1.70 14.07 -1.94
CA VAL A 88 0.45 13.53 -2.49
C VAL A 88 -0.75 14.39 -2.07
N LYS A 89 -0.82 14.78 -0.80
CA LYS A 89 -1.88 15.64 -0.25
C LYS A 89 -1.91 17.03 -0.89
N ASN A 90 -0.74 17.56 -1.21
CA ASN A 90 -0.58 18.86 -1.89
C ASN A 90 -0.74 18.76 -3.42
N HIS A 91 -1.21 17.63 -3.96
CA HIS A 91 -1.39 17.36 -5.40
C HIS A 91 -0.09 17.47 -6.24
N VAL A 92 1.08 17.35 -5.61
CA VAL A 92 2.39 17.41 -6.29
C VAL A 92 2.63 16.13 -7.09
N PHE A 93 2.12 15.00 -6.62
CA PHE A 93 2.10 13.75 -7.37
C PHE A 93 0.83 13.64 -8.21
N LYS A 94 0.96 13.48 -9.54
CA LYS A 94 -0.15 13.09 -10.41
C LYS A 94 -0.47 11.61 -10.14
N LEU A 95 -1.59 11.38 -9.45
CA LEU A 95 -2.12 10.05 -9.14
C LEU A 95 -2.80 9.42 -10.36
#